data_AF-A0A257WXK8-F1
#
_entry.id   AF-A0A257WXK8-F1
#
_cell.length_a   1.000
_cell.length_b   1.000
_cell.length_c   1.000
_cell.angle_alpha   90.00
_cell.angle_beta   90.00
_cell.angle_gamma   90.00
#
_symmetry.space_group_name_H-M   'P 1'
#
loop_
_entity.id
_entity.type
_entity.pdbx_description
1 polymer ?
#
loop_
_entity_poly.entity_id
_entity_poly.type
_entity_poly.pdbx_seq_one_letter_code
_entity_poly.pdbx_strand_id
1 'polypeptide(L)'
;MPRKTDNKSAPETDVATPGPVERVGQSLERALDPLASALKRATKRADKPVKAPKAAAPGKPGLAVSPLAVPFPTIPPIAGVEIATGRAGFYKHEREDLLLMRFAEGTSAAGVFTRHGVGSAPVDWCRRQLTASGGADVRALVVNAGCANSFTGKPGADAVRRVATAVGKRFDCRQRDVMMASTGVIGVILDDAKITARLAEVETRLTPDAWAQAGAAIMTTDTFPKGAYATAMIDGHEVRIAGITKGSGMIAPDMATMLAFVATDAAISAKALQALLTPAVVRTFNAVTVDGDRSTNDTCLLFATGASGAPRIEDASDPRLEAFRIALMSVLMDLAQQL
;
A
#
# COMPACT_ATOMS: atom_id res chain seq x y z
N MET A 1 67.49 63.39 -21.71
CA MET A 1 66.96 64.44 -22.61
C MET A 1 65.45 64.45 -22.52
N PRO A 2 64.82 65.60 -22.21
CA PRO A 2 63.40 65.69 -21.90
C PRO A 2 62.56 66.05 -23.13
N ARG A 3 61.25 65.75 -23.12
CA ARG A 3 60.23 66.63 -23.70
C ARG A 3 58.90 66.45 -22.95
N LYS A 4 58.50 67.55 -22.30
CA LYS A 4 57.19 67.83 -21.72
C LYS A 4 56.14 68.03 -22.82
N THR A 5 54.87 67.77 -22.50
CA THR A 5 53.77 68.74 -22.66
C THR A 5 52.54 68.34 -21.82
N ASP A 6 52.33 69.10 -20.75
CA ASP A 6 51.09 69.69 -20.16
C ASP A 6 49.71 68.97 -20.18
N ASN A 7 49.32 68.55 -18.97
CA ASN A 7 48.18 68.97 -18.13
C ASN A 7 46.74 69.10 -18.68
N LYS A 8 45.80 68.35 -18.07
CA LYS A 8 44.47 68.82 -17.60
C LYS A 8 43.80 67.79 -16.68
N SER A 9 43.21 68.29 -15.58
CA SER A 9 42.59 67.61 -14.43
C SER A 9 41.13 67.15 -14.63
N ALA A 10 40.71 66.07 -13.96
CA ALA A 10 39.32 65.74 -13.58
C ALA A 10 39.30 64.88 -12.28
N PRO A 11 38.23 64.93 -11.46
CA PRO A 11 38.27 64.57 -10.04
C PRO A 11 37.79 63.14 -9.70
N GLU A 12 38.20 62.66 -8.52
CA GLU A 12 37.77 61.41 -7.87
C GLU A 12 36.27 61.39 -7.56
N THR A 13 35.61 60.26 -7.82
CA THR A 13 34.23 59.97 -7.42
C THR A 13 34.20 59.10 -6.16
N ASP A 14 33.65 59.67 -5.10
CA ASP A 14 33.29 59.06 -3.83
C ASP A 14 32.21 57.96 -4.01
N VAL A 15 32.43 56.78 -3.43
CA VAL A 15 31.45 55.69 -3.37
C VAL A 15 30.62 55.86 -2.11
N ALA A 16 29.37 56.32 -2.27
CA ALA A 16 28.43 56.49 -1.17
C ALA A 16 27.95 55.15 -0.60
N THR A 17 28.07 54.98 0.72
CA THR A 17 27.45 53.88 1.49
C THR A 17 25.92 54.06 1.60
N PRO A 18 25.11 53.01 1.38
CA PRO A 18 23.65 53.11 1.42
C PRO A 18 23.13 53.25 2.87
N GLY A 19 22.08 54.07 2.98
CA GLY A 19 21.48 54.51 4.24
C GLY A 19 20.59 53.46 4.93
N PRO A 20 20.12 53.75 6.16
CA PRO A 20 19.44 52.77 7.04
C PRO A 20 18.13 52.20 6.47
N VAL A 21 17.41 52.96 5.64
CA VAL A 21 16.09 52.57 5.10
C VAL A 21 16.24 51.56 3.94
N GLU A 22 17.27 51.70 3.10
CA GLU A 22 17.57 50.74 2.03
C GLU A 22 18.02 49.38 2.57
N ARG A 23 18.73 49.36 3.71
CA ARG A 23 19.15 48.10 4.35
C ARG A 23 17.96 47.31 4.87
N VAL A 24 16.94 47.97 5.40
CA VAL A 24 15.71 47.31 5.89
C VAL A 24 14.89 46.75 4.73
N GLY A 25 14.77 47.50 3.62
CA GLY A 25 14.11 47.02 2.39
C GLY A 25 14.79 45.78 1.80
N GLN A 26 16.11 45.80 1.66
CA GLN A 26 16.89 44.67 1.14
C GLN A 26 16.87 43.44 2.06
N SER A 27 16.68 43.65 3.37
CA SER A 27 16.58 42.55 4.35
C SER A 27 15.22 41.85 4.29
N LEU A 28 14.14 42.60 4.07
CA LEU A 28 12.79 42.06 3.90
C LEU A 28 12.62 41.33 2.56
N GLU A 29 13.18 41.85 1.47
CA GLU A 29 13.18 41.16 0.16
C GLU A 29 13.91 39.81 0.21
N ARG A 30 15.08 39.76 0.87
CA ARG A 30 15.83 38.50 1.06
C ARG A 30 15.14 37.49 1.98
N ALA A 31 14.28 37.94 2.89
CA ALA A 31 13.52 37.06 3.78
C ALA A 31 12.27 36.45 3.12
N LEU A 32 11.74 37.08 2.07
CA LEU A 32 10.56 36.63 1.34
C LEU A 32 10.89 35.65 0.20
N ASP A 33 12.12 35.68 -0.33
CA ASP A 33 12.60 34.78 -1.39
C ASP A 33 12.53 33.28 -1.05
N PRO A 34 12.93 32.81 0.15
CA PRO A 34 12.83 31.40 0.51
C PRO A 34 11.37 30.93 0.59
N LEU A 35 10.48 31.79 1.10
CA LEU A 35 9.06 31.49 1.26
C LEU A 35 8.35 31.47 -0.11
N ALA A 36 8.66 32.43 -0.98
CA ALA A 36 8.18 32.48 -2.35
C ALA A 36 8.71 31.30 -3.20
N SER A 37 9.97 30.89 -2.98
CA SER A 37 10.54 29.68 -3.58
C SER A 37 9.87 28.41 -3.05
N ALA A 38 9.51 28.35 -1.77
CA ALA A 38 8.84 27.21 -1.17
C ALA A 38 7.40 27.08 -1.66
N LEU A 39 6.66 28.20 -1.74
CA LEU A 39 5.32 28.28 -2.32
C LEU A 39 5.33 27.91 -3.81
N LYS A 40 6.30 28.40 -4.60
CA LYS A 40 6.48 27.99 -6.01
C LYS A 40 6.84 26.52 -6.16
N ARG A 41 7.60 25.91 -5.24
CA ARG A 41 7.86 24.46 -5.26
C ARG A 41 6.64 23.65 -4.88
N ALA A 42 5.82 24.14 -3.93
CA ALA A 42 4.59 23.50 -3.51
C ALA A 42 3.53 23.51 -4.63
N THR A 43 3.32 24.64 -5.30
CA THR A 43 2.37 24.77 -6.41
C THR A 43 2.82 23.99 -7.65
N LYS A 44 4.12 23.97 -7.96
CA LYS A 44 4.66 23.18 -9.08
C LYS A 44 4.65 21.65 -8.84
N ARG A 45 4.45 21.21 -7.59
CA ARG A 45 4.23 19.80 -7.22
C ARG A 45 2.76 19.41 -7.35
N ALA A 46 1.84 20.36 -7.10
CA ALA A 46 0.40 20.16 -7.21
C ALA A 46 -0.10 20.10 -8.67
N ASP A 47 0.57 20.79 -9.60
CA ASP A 47 0.15 20.88 -11.02
C ASP A 47 0.85 19.91 -11.98
N LYS A 48 1.60 18.91 -11.49
CA LYS A 48 2.15 17.89 -12.40
C LYS A 48 1.03 16.91 -12.78
N PRO A 49 0.73 16.73 -14.09
CA PRO A 49 -0.16 15.67 -14.51
C PRO A 49 0.39 14.33 -14.01
N VAL A 50 -0.46 13.55 -13.35
CA VAL A 50 -0.17 12.16 -13.04
C VAL A 50 0.15 11.48 -14.36
N LYS A 51 1.41 11.09 -14.55
CA LYS A 51 1.83 10.37 -15.76
C LYS A 51 0.99 9.10 -15.82
N ALA A 52 0.32 8.88 -16.95
CA ALA A 52 -0.40 7.65 -17.22
C ALA A 52 0.51 6.45 -16.87
N PRO A 53 -0.02 5.41 -16.21
CA PRO A 53 0.80 4.27 -15.82
C PRO A 53 1.48 3.69 -17.06
N LYS A 54 2.80 3.48 -16.98
CA LYS A 54 3.49 2.67 -17.99
C LYS A 54 2.78 1.31 -18.08
N ALA A 55 2.65 0.78 -19.30
CA ALA A 55 2.13 -0.56 -19.51
C ALA A 55 2.76 -1.55 -18.53
N ALA A 56 1.94 -2.33 -17.85
CA ALA A 56 2.38 -3.22 -16.80
C ALA A 56 3.39 -4.24 -17.34
N ALA A 57 4.54 -4.36 -16.67
CA ALA A 57 5.48 -5.43 -16.94
C ALA A 57 5.03 -6.71 -16.22
N PRO A 58 5.16 -7.89 -16.83
CA PRO A 58 4.91 -9.17 -16.16
C PRO A 58 5.74 -9.31 -14.88
N GLY A 59 5.19 -9.96 -13.86
CA GLY A 59 5.90 -10.22 -12.61
C GLY A 59 7.15 -11.08 -12.82
N LYS A 60 7.13 -12.01 -13.79
CA LYS A 60 8.28 -12.80 -14.18
C LYS A 60 8.80 -12.35 -15.56
N PRO A 61 10.07 -11.97 -15.70
CA PRO A 61 10.66 -11.63 -17.00
C PRO A 61 10.48 -12.76 -18.02
N GLY A 62 10.14 -12.38 -19.25
CA GLY A 62 9.99 -13.31 -20.38
C GLY A 62 8.61 -13.96 -20.53
N LEU A 63 7.66 -13.70 -19.63
CA LEU A 63 6.27 -14.11 -19.85
C LEU A 63 5.55 -13.14 -20.80
N ALA A 64 4.75 -13.67 -21.72
CA ALA A 64 3.81 -12.85 -22.47
C ALA A 64 2.68 -12.35 -21.55
N VAL A 65 2.22 -11.12 -21.76
CA VAL A 65 1.03 -10.60 -21.08
C VAL A 65 -0.18 -11.43 -21.51
N SER A 66 -1.00 -11.85 -20.55
CA SER A 66 -2.21 -12.63 -20.83
C SER A 66 -3.14 -11.87 -21.78
N PRO A 67 -3.79 -12.53 -22.76
CA PRO A 67 -4.83 -11.90 -23.58
C PRO A 67 -6.08 -11.51 -22.75
N LEU A 68 -6.20 -12.04 -21.53
CA LEU A 68 -7.25 -11.68 -20.57
C LEU A 68 -6.85 -10.52 -19.64
N ALA A 69 -5.66 -9.92 -19.84
CA ALA A 69 -5.21 -8.80 -19.03
C ALA A 69 -6.16 -7.61 -19.21
N VAL A 70 -6.68 -7.12 -18.09
CA VAL A 70 -7.50 -5.91 -18.04
C VAL A 70 -6.65 -4.71 -17.60
N PRO A 71 -6.98 -3.48 -18.04
CA PRO A 71 -6.32 -2.28 -17.53
C PRO A 71 -6.53 -2.15 -16.01
N PHE A 72 -5.46 -1.82 -15.28
CA PHE A 72 -5.58 -1.52 -13.85
C PHE A 72 -6.43 -0.25 -13.66
N PRO A 73 -7.50 -0.27 -12.85
CA PRO A 73 -8.40 0.87 -12.71
C PRO A 73 -7.72 2.03 -12.00
N THR A 74 -8.19 3.25 -12.23
CA THR A 74 -7.81 4.38 -11.38
C THR A 74 -8.52 4.23 -10.04
N ILE A 75 -7.75 4.01 -8.98
CA ILE A 75 -8.26 3.85 -7.62
C ILE A 75 -7.96 5.15 -6.85
N PRO A 76 -8.99 5.92 -6.44
CA PRO A 76 -8.78 7.10 -5.62
C PRO A 76 -8.31 6.73 -4.20
N PRO A 77 -7.76 7.70 -3.45
CA PRO A 77 -7.50 7.54 -2.02
C PRO A 77 -8.66 6.92 -1.24
N ILE A 78 -8.35 5.90 -0.44
CA ILE A 78 -9.22 5.42 0.63
C ILE A 78 -8.79 6.15 1.90
N ALA A 79 -9.71 6.89 2.53
CA ALA A 79 -9.37 7.66 3.72
C ALA A 79 -8.81 6.73 4.83
N GLY A 80 -7.73 7.14 5.48
CA GLY A 80 -7.07 6.32 6.50
C GLY A 80 -6.20 5.17 5.97
N VAL A 81 -5.94 5.10 4.66
CA VAL A 81 -4.99 4.15 4.06
C VAL A 81 -3.84 4.90 3.41
N GLU A 82 -2.61 4.50 3.73
CA GLU A 82 -1.41 4.92 3.00
C GLU A 82 -0.61 3.71 2.57
N ILE A 83 -0.02 3.80 1.38
CA ILE A 83 0.58 2.67 0.69
C ILE A 83 1.97 3.06 0.23
N ALA A 84 2.92 2.17 0.43
CA ALA A 84 4.26 2.27 -0.12
C ALA A 84 4.72 0.91 -0.61
N THR A 85 5.56 0.94 -1.64
CA THR A 85 6.21 -0.23 -2.18
C THR A 85 7.72 -0.01 -2.20
N GLY A 86 8.46 -1.10 -2.21
CA GLY A 86 9.92 -1.04 -2.25
C GLY A 86 10.53 -2.36 -2.72
N ARG A 87 11.85 -2.33 -2.84
CA ARG A 87 12.66 -3.49 -3.21
C ARG A 87 13.39 -4.03 -1.99
N ALA A 88 12.87 -5.10 -1.41
CA ALA A 88 13.56 -5.89 -0.40
C ALA A 88 14.67 -6.76 -1.03
N GLY A 89 14.52 -7.16 -2.29
CA GLY A 89 15.54 -7.94 -3.00
C GLY A 89 15.40 -9.45 -2.80
N PHE A 90 14.15 -9.93 -2.82
CA PHE A 90 13.83 -11.35 -2.95
C PHE A 90 13.97 -11.82 -4.40
N TYR A 91 13.83 -10.91 -5.38
CA TYR A 91 14.17 -11.16 -6.77
C TYR A 91 15.55 -10.63 -7.15
N LYS A 92 16.26 -11.38 -8.01
CA LYS A 92 17.58 -10.98 -8.53
C LYS A 92 17.50 -9.78 -9.48
N HIS A 93 16.44 -9.69 -10.27
CA HIS A 93 16.22 -8.57 -11.19
C HIS A 93 15.65 -7.34 -10.46
N GLU A 94 15.68 -6.20 -11.14
CA GLU A 94 15.19 -4.94 -10.58
C GLU A 94 13.66 -4.89 -10.65
N ARG A 95 13.03 -5.09 -9.49
CA ARG A 95 11.59 -4.91 -9.29
C ARG A 95 11.28 -4.65 -7.83
N GLU A 96 10.13 -4.05 -7.58
CA GLU A 96 9.56 -3.98 -6.23
C GLU A 96 8.92 -5.33 -5.88
N ASP A 97 9.14 -5.74 -4.64
CA ASP A 97 8.78 -7.05 -4.09
C ASP A 97 8.41 -6.98 -2.60
N LEU A 98 8.22 -5.74 -2.11
CA LEU A 98 7.74 -5.41 -0.77
C LEU A 98 6.62 -4.39 -0.89
N LEU A 99 5.51 -4.67 -0.21
CA LEU A 99 4.38 -3.77 -0.01
C LEU A 99 4.23 -3.50 1.49
N LEU A 100 4.02 -2.23 1.83
CA LEU A 100 3.66 -1.75 3.16
C LEU A 100 2.40 -0.90 3.03
N MET A 101 1.33 -1.31 3.73
CA MET A 101 0.16 -0.48 3.95
C MET A 101 0.12 -0.03 5.40
N ARG A 102 -0.12 1.26 5.64
CA ARG A 102 -0.39 1.86 6.95
C ARG A 102 -1.87 2.20 7.04
N PHE A 103 -2.47 1.90 8.18
CA PHE A 103 -3.87 2.15 8.46
C PHE A 103 -4.05 3.13 9.62
N ALA A 104 -5.12 3.92 9.55
CA ALA A 104 -5.54 4.80 10.64
C ALA A 104 -5.81 4.01 11.94
N GLU A 105 -5.62 4.66 13.08
CA GLU A 105 -5.99 4.11 14.39
C GLU A 105 -7.48 3.75 14.43
N GLY A 106 -7.82 2.63 15.08
CA GLY A 106 -9.19 2.13 15.16
C GLY A 106 -9.66 1.32 13.94
N THR A 107 -8.79 1.08 12.96
CA THR A 107 -9.11 0.26 11.78
C THR A 107 -9.50 -1.16 12.21
N SER A 108 -10.68 -1.60 11.79
CA SER A 108 -11.15 -2.98 11.94
C SER A 108 -10.59 -3.85 10.81
N ALA A 109 -10.33 -5.13 11.08
CA ALA A 109 -9.91 -6.08 10.07
C ALA A 109 -10.67 -7.41 10.16
N ALA A 110 -10.89 -8.03 9.01
CA ALA A 110 -11.41 -9.38 8.85
C ALA A 110 -10.50 -10.19 7.92
N GLY A 111 -10.50 -11.51 8.09
CA GLY A 111 -9.62 -12.39 7.32
C GLY A 111 -10.25 -13.74 6.98
N VAL A 112 -10.00 -14.19 5.75
CA VAL A 112 -10.22 -15.58 5.33
C VAL A 112 -8.89 -16.13 4.84
N PHE A 113 -8.57 -17.38 5.19
CA PHE A 113 -7.23 -17.95 5.01
C PHE A 113 -7.30 -19.38 4.46
N THR A 114 -6.22 -19.83 3.82
CA THR A 114 -6.07 -21.21 3.28
C THR A 114 -6.55 -22.30 4.23
N ARG A 115 -7.39 -23.22 3.77
CA ARG A 115 -7.77 -24.41 4.55
C ARG A 115 -6.78 -25.58 4.42
N HIS A 116 -5.62 -25.33 3.80
CA HIS A 116 -4.57 -26.33 3.69
C HIS A 116 -4.13 -26.82 5.08
N GLY A 117 -3.94 -28.14 5.24
CA GLY A 117 -3.61 -28.75 6.53
C GLY A 117 -2.24 -28.35 7.09
N VAL A 118 -1.38 -27.79 6.22
CA VAL A 118 -0.11 -27.16 6.59
C VAL A 118 -0.16 -25.70 6.15
N GLY A 119 -0.41 -24.79 7.10
CA GLY A 119 -0.37 -23.35 6.87
C GLY A 119 1.06 -22.81 6.77
N SER A 120 1.18 -21.58 6.30
CA SER A 120 2.44 -20.83 6.30
C SER A 120 2.58 -19.94 7.54
N ALA A 121 3.82 -19.63 7.93
CA ALA A 121 4.10 -18.77 9.07
C ALA A 121 3.34 -17.41 9.08
N PRO A 122 3.21 -16.68 7.94
CA PRO A 122 2.41 -15.44 7.90
C PRO A 122 0.90 -15.68 8.06
N VAL A 123 0.36 -16.77 7.51
CA VAL A 123 -1.07 -17.12 7.68
C VAL A 123 -1.37 -17.41 9.15
N ASP A 124 -0.54 -18.22 9.80
CA ASP A 124 -0.71 -18.57 11.21
C ASP A 124 -0.54 -17.35 12.12
N TRP A 125 0.33 -16.42 11.74
CA TRP A 125 0.46 -15.13 12.40
C TRP A 125 -0.84 -14.33 12.32
N CYS A 126 -1.35 -14.06 11.12
CA CYS A 126 -2.54 -13.24 10.93
C CYS A 126 -3.76 -13.84 11.63
N ARG A 127 -4.00 -15.16 11.50
CA ARG A 127 -5.07 -15.85 12.23
C ARG A 127 -5.00 -15.58 13.73
N ARG A 128 -3.83 -15.84 14.33
CA ARG A 128 -3.63 -15.65 15.77
C ARG A 128 -3.88 -14.19 16.18
N GLN A 129 -3.36 -13.23 15.42
CA GLN A 129 -3.52 -11.82 15.79
C GLN A 129 -4.95 -11.32 15.64
N LEU A 130 -5.65 -11.70 14.57
CA LEU A 130 -7.07 -11.36 14.39
C LEU A 130 -7.93 -12.01 15.48
N THR A 131 -7.69 -13.27 15.83
CA THR A 131 -8.41 -13.92 16.93
C THR A 131 -8.13 -13.24 18.27
N ALA A 132 -6.87 -12.94 18.58
CA ALA A 132 -6.48 -12.36 19.87
C ALA A 132 -6.94 -10.90 20.05
N SER A 133 -7.02 -10.13 18.96
CA SER A 133 -7.47 -8.73 18.97
C SER A 133 -8.97 -8.58 18.72
N GLY A 134 -9.66 -9.65 18.30
CA GLY A 134 -11.00 -9.55 17.74
C GLY A 134 -11.04 -8.79 16.42
N GLY A 135 -9.91 -8.63 15.73
CA GLY A 135 -9.75 -7.85 14.52
C GLY A 135 -9.76 -6.33 14.75
N ALA A 136 -9.60 -5.86 15.98
CA ALA A 136 -9.60 -4.45 16.31
C ALA A 136 -8.21 -3.81 16.20
N ASP A 137 -8.19 -2.53 15.82
CA ASP A 137 -7.02 -1.65 15.80
C ASP A 137 -5.83 -2.21 15.02
N VAL A 138 -6.07 -2.73 13.82
CA VAL A 138 -5.00 -3.16 12.91
C VAL A 138 -4.36 -1.94 12.27
N ARG A 139 -3.03 -1.83 12.34
CA ARG A 139 -2.29 -0.61 11.99
C ARG A 139 -1.45 -0.75 10.73
N ALA A 140 -1.11 -1.97 10.31
CA ALA A 140 -0.34 -2.19 9.10
C ALA A 140 -0.56 -3.55 8.45
N LEU A 141 -0.22 -3.62 7.17
CA LEU A 141 -0.03 -4.85 6.42
C LEU A 141 1.34 -4.82 5.73
N VAL A 142 2.12 -5.89 5.87
CA VAL A 142 3.37 -6.10 5.14
C VAL A 142 3.23 -7.31 4.23
N VAL A 143 3.58 -7.15 2.96
CA VAL A 143 3.54 -8.24 1.99
C VAL A 143 4.88 -8.35 1.27
N ASN A 144 5.45 -9.55 1.20
CA ASN A 144 6.62 -9.81 0.37
C ASN A 144 6.30 -10.80 -0.76
N ALA A 145 6.87 -10.54 -1.93
CA ALA A 145 6.87 -11.46 -3.06
C ALA A 145 8.25 -12.10 -3.25
N GLY A 146 8.30 -13.34 -3.71
CA GLY A 146 9.52 -14.11 -3.98
C GLY A 146 9.89 -15.16 -2.93
N CYS A 147 9.33 -15.09 -1.73
CA CYS A 147 9.49 -16.09 -0.67
C CYS A 147 8.15 -16.32 0.03
N ALA A 148 7.64 -17.56 0.05
CA ALA A 148 6.36 -17.86 0.68
C ALA A 148 6.44 -18.00 2.20
N ASN A 149 7.64 -18.24 2.76
CA ASN A 149 7.82 -18.54 4.18
C ASN A 149 6.86 -19.63 4.69
N SER A 150 6.73 -20.69 3.89
CA SER A 150 5.90 -21.85 4.16
C SER A 150 6.77 -23.08 4.35
N PHE A 151 6.34 -24.02 5.20
CA PHE A 151 7.13 -25.17 5.64
C PHE A 151 8.48 -24.78 6.28
N THR A 152 8.52 -23.66 6.99
CA THR A 152 9.75 -23.09 7.59
C THR A 152 9.81 -23.20 9.12
N GLY A 153 8.79 -23.78 9.75
CA GLY A 153 8.73 -24.04 11.19
C GLY A 153 8.96 -22.81 12.06
N LYS A 154 9.55 -23.03 13.24
CA LYS A 154 9.87 -21.96 14.20
C LYS A 154 10.72 -20.83 13.60
N PRO A 155 11.79 -21.09 12.81
CA PRO A 155 12.57 -20.02 12.18
C PRO A 155 11.71 -19.06 11.33
N GLY A 156 10.79 -19.60 10.53
CA GLY A 156 9.87 -18.80 9.73
C GLY A 156 8.91 -17.95 10.57
N ALA A 157 8.36 -18.53 11.64
CA ALA A 157 7.49 -17.81 12.58
C ALA A 157 8.24 -16.68 13.31
N ASP A 158 9.49 -16.92 13.70
CA ASP A 158 10.34 -15.91 14.33
C ASP A 158 10.70 -14.78 13.36
N ALA A 159 10.92 -15.07 12.07
CA ALA A 159 11.12 -14.05 11.03
C ALA A 159 9.88 -13.12 10.91
N VAL A 160 8.68 -13.70 10.84
CA VAL A 160 7.42 -12.91 10.81
C VAL A 160 7.31 -12.01 12.04
N ARG A 161 7.57 -12.55 13.23
CA ARG A 161 7.54 -11.78 14.48
C ARG A 161 8.54 -10.62 14.47
N ARG A 162 9.76 -10.83 13.95
CA ARG A 162 10.78 -9.77 13.86
C ARG A 162 10.36 -8.65 12.91
N VAL A 163 9.79 -8.97 11.75
CA VAL A 163 9.26 -7.95 10.82
C VAL A 163 8.12 -7.18 11.47
N ALA A 164 7.14 -7.88 12.07
CA ALA A 164 6.02 -7.24 12.75
C ALA A 164 6.48 -6.34 13.92
N THR A 165 7.49 -6.77 14.69
CA THR A 165 8.10 -5.94 15.74
C THR A 165 8.76 -4.69 15.16
N ALA A 166 9.50 -4.82 14.07
CA ALA A 166 10.20 -3.71 13.44
C ALA A 166 9.21 -2.67 12.90
N VAL A 167 8.15 -3.10 12.21
CA VAL A 167 7.08 -2.21 11.74
C VAL A 167 6.33 -1.58 12.91
N GLY A 168 5.97 -2.37 13.93
CA GLY A 168 5.30 -1.86 15.12
C GLY A 168 6.07 -0.73 15.81
N LYS A 169 7.39 -0.87 15.93
CA LYS A 169 8.25 0.21 16.48
C LYS A 169 8.25 1.49 15.63
N ARG A 170 8.18 1.38 14.30
CA ARG A 170 8.20 2.55 13.41
C ARG A 170 6.86 3.27 13.40
N PHE A 171 5.77 2.53 13.49
CA PHE A 171 4.40 3.07 13.44
C PHE A 171 3.81 3.33 14.83
N ASP A 172 4.60 3.16 15.89
CA ASP A 172 4.18 3.28 17.28
C ASP A 172 2.92 2.47 17.59
N CYS A 173 2.93 1.20 17.17
CA CYS A 173 1.85 0.26 17.42
C CYS A 173 2.37 -1.09 17.93
N ARG A 174 1.46 -1.93 18.41
CA ARG A 174 1.84 -3.24 18.93
C ARG A 174 2.15 -4.16 17.75
N GLN A 175 3.12 -5.06 17.92
CA GLN A 175 3.44 -6.04 16.87
C GLN A 175 2.21 -6.83 16.39
N ARG A 176 1.23 -7.09 17.30
CA ARG A 176 0.01 -7.82 16.97
C ARG A 176 -0.90 -7.06 15.99
N ASP A 177 -0.75 -5.75 15.92
CA ASP A 177 -1.56 -4.87 15.07
C ASP A 177 -1.00 -4.83 13.62
N VAL A 178 0.07 -5.61 13.34
CA VAL A 178 0.70 -5.74 12.02
C VAL A 178 0.34 -7.07 11.39
N MET A 179 -0.42 -7.03 10.29
CA MET A 179 -0.71 -8.19 9.46
C MET A 179 0.43 -8.45 8.47
N MET A 180 0.57 -9.71 8.08
CA MET A 180 1.71 -10.22 7.31
C MET A 180 1.22 -11.19 6.23
N ALA A 181 1.74 -11.07 5.02
CA ALA A 181 1.51 -12.03 3.95
C ALA A 181 2.79 -12.25 3.14
N SER A 182 2.97 -13.46 2.62
CA SER A 182 4.15 -13.83 1.85
C SER A 182 3.74 -14.74 0.70
N THR A 183 4.41 -14.63 -0.44
CA THR A 183 4.18 -15.48 -1.60
C THR A 183 5.47 -15.70 -2.39
N GLY A 184 5.61 -16.86 -3.03
CA GLY A 184 6.80 -17.23 -3.80
C GLY A 184 7.27 -18.64 -3.47
N VAL A 185 8.59 -18.83 -3.33
CA VAL A 185 9.18 -20.16 -3.14
C VAL A 185 8.86 -20.73 -1.76
N ILE A 186 8.39 -21.98 -1.70
CA ILE A 186 8.11 -22.77 -0.48
C ILE A 186 9.42 -23.39 0.06
N GLY A 187 9.50 -23.61 1.38
CA GLY A 187 10.65 -24.25 2.04
C GLY A 187 11.86 -23.32 2.25
N VAL A 188 11.77 -22.07 1.80
CA VAL A 188 12.79 -21.05 2.01
C VAL A 188 12.41 -20.18 3.20
N ILE A 189 13.30 -20.10 4.19
CA ILE A 189 13.12 -19.22 5.36
C ILE A 189 13.15 -17.77 4.89
N LEU A 190 12.20 -16.97 5.37
CA LEU A 190 12.16 -15.54 5.10
C LEU A 190 13.38 -14.86 5.73
N ASP A 191 14.19 -14.25 4.87
CA ASP A 191 15.24 -13.32 5.30
C ASP A 191 14.60 -11.97 5.70
N ASP A 192 14.26 -11.84 6.98
CA ASP A 192 13.62 -10.64 7.53
C ASP A 192 14.52 -9.40 7.52
N ALA A 193 15.85 -9.57 7.43
CA ALA A 193 16.79 -8.45 7.33
C ALA A 193 16.56 -7.65 6.04
N LYS A 194 16.22 -8.32 4.93
CA LYS A 194 15.89 -7.67 3.65
C LYS A 194 14.69 -6.73 3.75
N ILE A 195 13.69 -7.08 4.56
CA ILE A 195 12.50 -6.24 4.77
C ILE A 195 12.85 -5.12 5.74
N THR A 196 13.37 -5.47 6.92
CA THR A 196 13.62 -4.51 8.00
C THR A 196 14.61 -3.42 7.62
N ALA A 197 15.63 -3.73 6.81
CA ALA A 197 16.59 -2.75 6.30
C ALA A 197 15.96 -1.70 5.36
N ARG A 198 14.80 -2.00 4.75
CA ARG A 198 14.12 -1.12 3.79
C ARG A 198 13.00 -0.31 4.42
N LEU A 199 12.57 -0.61 5.65
CA LEU A 199 11.40 0.03 6.25
C LEU A 199 11.51 1.55 6.33
N ALA A 200 12.69 2.10 6.65
CA ALA A 200 12.88 3.55 6.72
C ALA A 200 12.71 4.22 5.36
N GLU A 201 13.24 3.61 4.30
CA GLU A 201 13.10 4.09 2.92
C GLU A 201 11.64 4.01 2.46
N VAL A 202 11.01 2.83 2.64
CA VAL A 202 9.63 2.57 2.22
C VAL A 202 8.65 3.49 2.95
N GLU A 203 8.84 3.73 4.25
CA GLU A 203 8.00 4.64 5.03
C GLU A 203 7.97 6.06 4.45
N THR A 204 9.10 6.58 3.96
CA THR A 204 9.16 7.94 3.36
C THR A 204 8.37 8.07 2.06
N ARG A 205 7.94 6.94 1.48
CA ARG A 205 7.19 6.84 0.23
C ARG A 205 5.70 6.56 0.44
N LEU A 206 5.22 6.50 1.68
CA LEU A 206 3.80 6.31 1.99
C LEU A 206 2.97 7.43 1.32
N THR A 207 2.00 7.01 0.52
CA THR A 207 1.08 7.90 -0.21
C THR A 207 -0.31 7.25 -0.27
N PRO A 208 -1.41 8.02 -0.29
CA PRO A 208 -2.75 7.46 -0.29
C PRO A 208 -3.19 6.78 -1.61
N ASP A 209 -2.39 6.86 -2.68
CA ASP A 209 -2.79 6.54 -4.06
C ASP A 209 -1.86 5.55 -4.79
N ALA A 210 -1.02 4.78 -4.07
CA ALA A 210 -0.07 3.82 -4.68
C ALA A 210 -0.65 2.42 -4.98
N TRP A 211 -1.93 2.33 -5.32
CA TRP A 211 -2.62 1.05 -5.54
C TRP A 211 -2.07 0.25 -6.72
N ALA A 212 -1.74 0.90 -7.84
CA ALA A 212 -1.19 0.23 -9.02
C ALA A 212 0.20 -0.38 -8.73
N GLN A 213 1.03 0.36 -8.00
CA GLN A 213 2.34 -0.09 -7.54
C GLN A 213 2.19 -1.26 -6.57
N ALA A 214 1.23 -1.18 -5.64
CA ALA A 214 0.95 -2.24 -4.69
C ALA A 214 0.53 -3.54 -5.38
N GLY A 215 -0.41 -3.47 -6.34
CA GLY A 215 -0.81 -4.60 -7.16
C GLY A 215 0.37 -5.22 -7.91
N ALA A 216 1.29 -4.41 -8.44
CA ALA A 216 2.48 -4.90 -9.12
C ALA A 216 3.51 -5.53 -8.17
N ALA A 217 3.72 -4.97 -6.97
CA ALA A 217 4.72 -5.43 -6.01
C ALA A 217 4.43 -6.82 -5.45
N ILE A 218 3.15 -7.20 -5.35
CA ILE A 218 2.74 -8.52 -4.83
C ILE A 218 2.74 -9.64 -5.89
N MET A 219 2.92 -9.31 -7.17
CA MET A 219 2.91 -10.28 -8.27
C MET A 219 4.05 -11.29 -8.18
N THR A 220 3.81 -12.49 -8.70
CA THR A 220 4.80 -13.56 -8.84
C THR A 220 4.92 -14.00 -10.30
N THR A 221 4.16 -15.02 -10.69
CA THR A 221 3.99 -15.50 -12.06
C THR A 221 2.92 -14.75 -12.84
N ASP A 222 2.20 -13.86 -12.16
CA ASP A 222 1.22 -12.96 -12.75
C ASP A 222 1.83 -12.18 -13.92
N THR A 223 1.06 -12.00 -14.99
CA THR A 223 1.51 -11.29 -16.19
C THR A 223 1.00 -9.85 -16.26
N PHE A 224 0.10 -9.46 -15.35
CA PHE A 224 -0.43 -8.10 -15.17
C PHE A 224 -0.92 -7.92 -13.71
N PRO A 225 -0.90 -6.68 -13.17
CA PRO A 225 -1.40 -6.36 -11.84
C PRO A 225 -2.93 -6.33 -11.84
N LYS A 226 -3.52 -6.71 -10.70
CA LYS A 226 -4.97 -6.87 -10.56
C LYS A 226 -5.53 -5.93 -9.50
N GLY A 227 -6.60 -5.23 -9.83
CA GLY A 227 -7.19 -4.21 -8.95
C GLY A 227 -8.65 -3.96 -9.27
N ALA A 228 -9.43 -3.56 -8.27
CA ALA A 228 -10.84 -3.23 -8.40
C ALA A 228 -11.23 -2.12 -7.41
N TYR A 229 -12.27 -1.36 -7.76
CA TYR A 229 -12.77 -0.24 -6.98
C TYR A 229 -14.29 -0.10 -7.12
N ALA A 230 -14.95 0.27 -6.03
CA ALA A 230 -16.36 0.64 -6.02
C ALA A 230 -16.64 1.69 -4.94
N THR A 231 -17.78 2.36 -5.06
CA THR A 231 -18.36 3.19 -4.00
C THR A 231 -19.70 2.62 -3.54
N ALA A 232 -20.12 3.00 -2.34
CA ALA A 232 -21.42 2.69 -1.80
C ALA A 232 -21.92 3.84 -0.93
N MET A 233 -23.22 3.89 -0.66
CA MET A 233 -23.81 4.84 0.29
C MET A 233 -24.15 4.12 1.59
N ILE A 234 -23.79 4.72 2.73
CA ILE A 234 -24.22 4.32 4.07
C ILE A 234 -24.77 5.57 4.77
N ASP A 235 -26.07 5.62 5.03
CA ASP A 235 -26.76 6.78 5.66
C ASP A 235 -26.43 8.13 5.02
N GLY A 236 -26.36 8.19 3.68
CA GLY A 236 -26.08 9.44 2.96
C GLY A 236 -24.59 9.81 2.88
N HIS A 237 -23.70 9.00 3.43
CA HIS A 237 -22.25 9.13 3.26
C HIS A 237 -21.75 8.20 2.16
N GLU A 238 -20.98 8.73 1.21
CA GLU A 238 -20.24 7.91 0.26
C GLU A 238 -19.07 7.24 0.99
N VAL A 239 -19.00 5.92 0.87
CA VAL A 239 -17.87 5.11 1.31
C VAL A 239 -17.23 4.44 0.10
N ARG A 240 -15.93 4.19 0.20
CA ARG A 240 -15.10 3.67 -0.88
C ARG A 240 -14.60 2.28 -0.53
N ILE A 241 -14.50 1.41 -1.53
CA ILE A 241 -13.95 0.06 -1.40
C ILE A 241 -12.93 -0.13 -2.52
N ALA A 242 -11.70 -0.45 -2.18
CA ALA A 242 -10.64 -0.74 -3.13
C ALA A 242 -9.96 -2.05 -2.76
N GLY A 243 -9.51 -2.80 -3.76
CA GLY A 243 -8.72 -3.99 -3.49
C GLY A 243 -7.73 -4.30 -4.59
N ILE A 244 -6.71 -5.06 -4.19
CA ILE A 244 -5.74 -5.69 -5.09
C ILE A 244 -5.71 -7.18 -4.83
N THR A 245 -5.39 -7.94 -5.86
CA THR A 245 -5.14 -9.37 -5.73
C THR A 245 -3.94 -9.81 -6.54
N LYS A 246 -3.43 -10.99 -6.26
CA LYS A 246 -2.44 -11.70 -7.07
C LYS A 246 -2.70 -13.19 -7.03
N GLY A 247 -2.17 -13.90 -8.01
CA GLY A 247 -2.41 -15.31 -8.24
C GLY A 247 -2.58 -15.53 -9.75
N SER A 248 -1.97 -16.58 -10.27
CA SER A 248 -2.10 -17.00 -11.68
C SER A 248 -1.83 -18.50 -11.87
N GLY A 249 -1.83 -19.25 -10.77
CA GLY A 249 -1.35 -20.63 -10.67
C GLY A 249 -1.32 -21.05 -9.21
N MET A 250 -1.44 -22.36 -8.98
CA MET A 250 -1.76 -23.00 -7.71
C MET A 250 -3.08 -22.46 -7.14
N ILE A 251 -4.12 -22.40 -7.98
CA ILE A 251 -5.43 -21.84 -7.63
C ILE A 251 -6.50 -22.92 -7.72
N ALA A 252 -7.19 -23.14 -6.60
CA ALA A 252 -8.32 -24.05 -6.45
C ALA A 252 -9.30 -23.56 -5.37
N PRO A 253 -10.57 -24.01 -5.38
CA PRO A 253 -11.54 -23.71 -4.33
C PRO A 253 -11.01 -24.00 -2.93
N ASP A 254 -11.64 -23.40 -1.92
CA ASP A 254 -11.29 -23.52 -0.49
C ASP A 254 -10.07 -22.70 -0.06
N MET A 255 -9.97 -21.51 -0.66
CA MET A 255 -8.84 -20.59 -0.65
C MET A 255 -7.65 -21.21 -1.41
N ALA A 256 -7.42 -20.64 -2.60
CA ALA A 256 -6.41 -20.85 -3.65
C ALA A 256 -5.19 -19.93 -3.50
N THR A 257 -4.00 -20.21 -4.10
CA THR A 257 -2.76 -19.35 -4.13
C THR A 257 -3.03 -17.94 -4.55
N MET A 258 -3.56 -17.19 -3.60
CA MET A 258 -4.15 -15.90 -3.82
C MET A 258 -3.95 -15.06 -2.57
N LEU A 259 -3.38 -13.89 -2.80
CA LEU A 259 -3.34 -12.85 -1.79
C LEU A 259 -4.26 -11.73 -2.26
N ALA A 260 -5.31 -11.46 -1.50
CA ALA A 260 -6.21 -10.34 -1.73
C ALA A 260 -6.21 -9.42 -0.52
N PHE A 261 -6.06 -8.12 -0.79
CA PHE A 261 -6.07 -7.08 0.23
C PHE A 261 -7.05 -6.02 -0.20
N VAL A 262 -8.10 -5.86 0.60
CA VAL A 262 -9.21 -4.94 0.33
C VAL A 262 -9.29 -3.95 1.48
N ALA A 263 -9.50 -2.68 1.17
CA ALA A 263 -9.67 -1.62 2.15
C ALA A 263 -10.92 -0.79 1.86
N THR A 264 -11.57 -0.33 2.92
CA THR A 264 -12.67 0.62 2.87
C THR A 264 -12.52 1.67 3.95
N ASP A 265 -13.04 2.86 3.68
CA ASP A 265 -13.17 3.94 4.67
C ASP A 265 -14.50 3.90 5.45
N ALA A 266 -15.35 2.91 5.19
CA ALA A 266 -16.55 2.66 5.99
C ALA A 266 -16.20 2.32 7.45
N ALA A 267 -17.01 2.79 8.39
CA ALA A 267 -16.88 2.46 9.80
C ALA A 267 -17.65 1.17 10.12
N ILE A 268 -17.00 0.01 9.99
CA ILE A 268 -17.64 -1.30 10.23
C ILE A 268 -16.86 -2.04 11.32
N SER A 269 -17.57 -2.65 12.27
CA SER A 269 -16.94 -3.45 13.32
C SER A 269 -16.28 -4.69 12.74
N ALA A 270 -15.19 -5.17 13.34
CA ALA A 270 -14.49 -6.37 12.87
C ALA A 270 -15.40 -7.61 12.80
N LYS A 271 -16.35 -7.75 13.75
CA LYS A 271 -17.36 -8.82 13.74
C LYS A 271 -18.27 -8.72 12.52
N ALA A 272 -18.84 -7.54 12.25
CA ALA A 272 -19.67 -7.33 11.06
C ALA A 272 -18.85 -7.53 9.78
N LEU A 273 -17.63 -7.00 9.73
CA LEU A 273 -16.73 -7.11 8.60
C LEU A 273 -16.41 -8.59 8.25
N GLN A 274 -16.17 -9.42 9.26
CA GLN A 274 -15.95 -10.86 9.08
C GLN A 274 -17.20 -11.57 8.57
N ALA A 275 -18.38 -11.21 9.09
CA ALA A 275 -19.66 -11.77 8.65
C ALA A 275 -20.05 -11.37 7.22
N LEU A 276 -19.58 -10.21 6.74
CA LEU A 276 -19.70 -9.79 5.34
C LEU A 276 -18.68 -10.52 4.45
N LEU A 277 -17.42 -10.59 4.87
CA LEU A 277 -16.33 -11.12 4.06
C LEU A 277 -16.47 -12.63 3.80
N THR A 278 -16.82 -13.41 4.83
CA THR A 278 -16.86 -14.87 4.76
C THR A 278 -17.76 -15.40 3.62
N PRO A 279 -19.06 -15.04 3.54
CA PRO A 279 -19.91 -15.50 2.44
C PRO A 279 -19.51 -14.90 1.09
N ALA A 280 -18.92 -13.70 1.06
CA ALA A 280 -18.48 -13.07 -0.18
C ALA A 280 -17.31 -13.82 -0.82
N VAL A 281 -16.31 -14.22 -0.01
CA VAL A 281 -15.18 -15.05 -0.45
C VAL A 281 -15.65 -16.41 -0.98
N VAL A 282 -16.67 -17.02 -0.35
CA VAL A 282 -17.27 -18.28 -0.81
C VAL A 282 -17.81 -18.16 -2.24
N ARG A 283 -18.45 -17.04 -2.57
CA ARG A 283 -19.08 -16.81 -3.88
C ARG A 283 -18.15 -16.23 -4.94
N THR A 284 -16.92 -15.86 -4.58
CA THR A 284 -15.96 -15.17 -5.45
C THR A 284 -14.68 -15.99 -5.56
N PHE A 285 -13.69 -15.74 -4.73
CA PHE A 285 -12.39 -16.41 -4.79
C PHE A 285 -12.47 -17.92 -4.64
N ASN A 286 -13.36 -18.45 -3.78
CA ASN A 286 -13.54 -19.89 -3.64
C ASN A 286 -14.35 -20.54 -4.77
N ALA A 287 -14.78 -19.76 -5.77
CA ALA A 287 -15.39 -20.27 -7.00
C ALA A 287 -14.40 -20.33 -8.17
N VAL A 288 -13.13 -19.96 -7.96
CA VAL A 288 -12.09 -19.95 -9.00
C VAL A 288 -11.17 -21.18 -8.87
N THR A 289 -10.87 -21.80 -10.01
CA THR A 289 -9.85 -22.85 -10.14
C THR A 289 -9.03 -22.58 -11.40
N VAL A 290 -7.71 -22.74 -11.31
CA VAL A 290 -6.79 -22.63 -12.47
C VAL A 290 -6.17 -24.00 -12.76
N ASP A 291 -5.58 -24.63 -11.76
CA ASP A 291 -4.84 -25.89 -11.91
C ASP A 291 -5.19 -26.95 -10.84
N GLY A 292 -6.02 -26.62 -9.85
CA GLY A 292 -6.51 -27.57 -8.86
C GLY A 292 -5.62 -27.71 -7.62
N ASP A 293 -4.46 -27.05 -7.57
CA ASP A 293 -3.58 -27.06 -6.42
C ASP A 293 -3.96 -25.97 -5.41
N ARG A 294 -4.05 -26.33 -4.11
CA ARG A 294 -4.33 -25.38 -3.02
C ARG A 294 -3.04 -24.88 -2.39
N SER A 295 -2.92 -23.58 -2.14
CA SER A 295 -1.73 -23.02 -1.52
C SER A 295 -1.66 -23.24 -0.02
N THR A 296 -0.47 -23.05 0.52
CA THR A 296 -0.26 -22.86 1.96
C THR A 296 -0.40 -21.42 2.44
N ASN A 297 -0.61 -20.45 1.54
CA ASN A 297 -0.42 -19.03 1.82
C ASN A 297 -1.68 -18.16 1.65
N ASP A 298 -2.81 -18.77 1.34
CA ASP A 298 -3.97 -18.02 0.86
C ASP A 298 -4.53 -17.14 1.93
N THR A 299 -4.72 -15.89 1.56
CA THR A 299 -5.03 -14.82 2.50
C THR A 299 -5.87 -13.78 1.79
N CYS A 300 -7.11 -13.60 2.25
CA CYS A 300 -7.94 -12.46 1.90
C CYS A 300 -8.17 -11.65 3.18
N LEU A 301 -7.65 -10.41 3.20
CA LEU A 301 -7.85 -9.48 4.31
C LEU A 301 -8.68 -8.30 3.85
N LEU A 302 -9.65 -7.90 4.68
CA LEU A 302 -10.48 -6.72 4.49
C LEU A 302 -10.28 -5.77 5.67
N PHE A 303 -9.91 -4.52 5.39
CA PHE A 303 -9.66 -3.47 6.38
C PHE A 303 -10.72 -2.37 6.27
N ALA A 304 -11.28 -1.94 7.40
CA ALA A 304 -12.28 -0.87 7.47
C ALA A 304 -11.77 0.25 8.39
N THR A 305 -11.34 1.37 7.82
CA THR A 305 -10.63 2.43 8.55
C THR A 305 -11.57 3.36 9.33
N GLY A 306 -12.85 3.41 8.97
CA GLY A 306 -13.83 4.30 9.58
C GLY A 306 -13.66 5.79 9.29
N ALA A 307 -12.85 6.15 8.28
CA ALA A 307 -12.50 7.54 7.98
C ALA A 307 -13.41 8.25 6.97
N SER A 308 -14.51 7.63 6.51
CA SER A 308 -15.49 8.22 5.57
C SER A 308 -16.45 9.23 6.20
N GLY A 309 -16.57 9.24 7.54
CA GLY A 309 -17.59 9.98 8.26
C GLY A 309 -18.96 9.30 8.31
N ALA A 310 -19.12 8.13 7.66
CA ALA A 310 -20.32 7.31 7.79
C ALA A 310 -20.48 6.79 9.23
N PRO A 311 -21.72 6.60 9.72
CA PRO A 311 -21.96 6.06 11.06
C PRO A 311 -21.40 4.64 11.19
N ARG A 312 -20.94 4.32 12.39
CA ARG A 312 -20.38 3.00 12.70
C ARG A 312 -21.47 1.93 12.67
N ILE A 313 -21.22 0.85 11.92
CA ILE A 313 -22.11 -0.31 11.82
C ILE A 313 -21.52 -1.49 12.60
N GLU A 314 -22.31 -2.04 13.53
CA GLU A 314 -21.90 -3.14 14.41
C GLU A 314 -22.41 -4.52 13.94
N ASP A 315 -23.47 -4.56 13.13
CA ASP A 315 -24.14 -5.77 12.68
C ASP A 315 -24.11 -5.88 11.14
N ALA A 316 -23.69 -7.04 10.63
CA ALA A 316 -23.62 -7.29 9.19
C ALA A 316 -25.00 -7.39 8.51
N SER A 317 -26.06 -7.62 9.29
CA SER A 317 -27.45 -7.66 8.82
C SER A 317 -28.11 -6.28 8.74
N ASP A 318 -27.43 -5.23 9.19
CA ASP A 318 -27.96 -3.87 9.16
C ASP A 318 -28.40 -3.50 7.72
N PRO A 319 -29.63 -3.00 7.53
CA PRO A 319 -30.15 -2.66 6.20
C PRO A 319 -29.36 -1.54 5.53
N ARG A 320 -28.68 -0.68 6.30
CA ARG A 320 -27.85 0.40 5.76
C ARG A 320 -26.62 -0.10 5.01
N LEU A 321 -26.23 -1.35 5.23
CA LEU A 321 -25.14 -2.00 4.51
C LEU A 321 -25.54 -2.59 3.15
N GLU A 322 -26.77 -2.41 2.68
CA GLU A 322 -27.21 -3.06 1.44
C GLU A 322 -26.36 -2.66 0.22
N ALA A 323 -26.19 -1.35 0.00
CA ALA A 323 -25.33 -0.85 -1.08
C ALA A 323 -23.87 -1.29 -0.87
N PHE A 324 -23.40 -1.31 0.39
CA PHE A 324 -22.05 -1.76 0.72
C PHE A 324 -21.83 -3.25 0.40
N ARG A 325 -22.80 -4.12 0.71
CA ARG A 325 -22.75 -5.56 0.41
C ARG A 325 -22.61 -5.80 -1.09
N ILE A 326 -23.38 -5.08 -1.89
CA ILE A 326 -23.33 -5.15 -3.36
C ILE A 326 -21.97 -4.68 -3.86
N ALA A 327 -21.48 -3.52 -3.39
CA ALA A 327 -20.19 -2.98 -3.80
C ALA A 327 -19.01 -3.89 -3.39
N LEU A 328 -19.00 -4.41 -2.17
CA LEU A 328 -17.99 -5.37 -1.70
C LEU A 328 -18.00 -6.64 -2.57
N MET A 329 -19.17 -7.19 -2.86
CA MET A 329 -19.29 -8.36 -3.73
C MET A 329 -18.76 -8.06 -5.14
N SER A 330 -19.08 -6.88 -5.69
CA SER A 330 -18.59 -6.46 -7.00
C SER A 330 -17.07 -6.38 -7.04
N VAL A 331 -16.44 -5.75 -6.04
CA VAL A 331 -14.97 -5.66 -5.93
C VAL A 331 -14.34 -7.04 -5.82
N LEU A 332 -14.86 -7.91 -4.94
CA LEU A 332 -14.31 -9.26 -4.76
C LEU A 332 -14.52 -10.14 -6.00
N MET A 333 -15.65 -10.00 -6.69
CA MET A 333 -15.95 -10.74 -7.91
C MET A 333 -15.03 -10.32 -9.06
N ASP A 334 -14.85 -9.01 -9.25
CA ASP A 334 -13.95 -8.47 -10.28
C ASP A 334 -12.51 -8.96 -10.04
N LEU A 335 -12.00 -8.84 -8.81
CA LEU A 335 -10.69 -9.37 -8.45
C LEU A 335 -10.58 -10.88 -8.70
N ALA A 336 -11.63 -11.65 -8.38
CA ALA A 336 -11.64 -13.10 -8.61
C ALA A 336 -11.61 -13.45 -10.11
N GLN A 337 -12.31 -12.70 -10.96
CA GLN A 337 -12.31 -12.88 -12.41
C GLN A 337 -10.98 -12.54 -13.06
N GLN A 338 -10.17 -11.68 -12.42
CA GLN A 338 -8.84 -11.32 -12.91
C GLN A 338 -7.78 -12.40 -12.67
N LEU A 339 -7.98 -13.35 -11.74
CA LEU A 339 -7.04 -14.45 -11.40
C LEU A 339 -6.79 -15.41 -12.57
#